data_AF-A0A9E5MVU5-F1
#
_entry.id   AF-A0A9E5MVU5-F1
#
_cell.length_a   1.000
_cell.length_b   1.000
_cell.length_c   1.000
_cell.angle_alpha   90.00
_cell.angle_beta   90.00
_cell.angle_gamma   90.00
#
_symmetry.space_group_name_H-M   'P 1'
#
loop_
_entity.id
_entity.type
_entity.pdbx_description
1 polymer ?
#
loop_
_entity_poly.entity_id
_entity_poly.type
_entity_poly.pdbx_seq_one_letter_code
_entity_poly.pdbx_strand_id
1 'polypeptide(L)'
;MIWFSSNVDAYVMGWVVQMIAMLTLSGVLAGTAWQTRESHPLSTFVAGTALLIAVVSFIIPKFIAIWSIPQMVMASSTVSANAAVAEQLFQLLNPSLSFSLFTSFDYLGFWMYGVFGLLVARPLFRLTLSAKIAAVGLALFGLLYHVLFAGVMTGNVVTADIGPYAESMGILLLIPVISMAVYFRKAMKATGKE
;
A
#
# COMPACT_ATOMS: atom_id res chain seq x y z
N MET A 1 21.52 4.71 -12.03
CA MET A 1 22.73 4.55 -11.21
C MET A 1 23.40 5.88 -10.87
N ILE A 2 23.82 6.70 -11.84
CA ILE A 2 24.54 7.97 -11.57
C ILE A 2 23.77 8.96 -10.68
N TRP A 3 22.48 9.18 -10.93
CA TRP A 3 21.67 10.03 -10.05
C TRP A 3 21.58 9.47 -8.63
N PHE A 4 21.44 8.14 -8.49
CA PHE A 4 21.31 7.48 -7.21
C PHE A 4 22.56 7.64 -6.36
N SER A 5 23.75 7.42 -6.94
CA SER A 5 25.03 7.57 -6.23
C SER A 5 25.24 8.97 -5.67
N SER A 6 24.64 10.00 -6.28
CA SER A 6 24.71 11.38 -5.80
C SER A 6 23.59 11.77 -4.84
N ASN A 7 22.56 10.92 -4.64
CA ASN A 7 21.34 11.26 -3.90
C ASN A 7 20.90 10.13 -2.94
N VAL A 8 21.82 9.26 -2.50
CA VAL A 8 21.47 8.06 -1.73
C VAL A 8 20.74 8.40 -0.43
N ASP A 9 21.14 9.47 0.26
CA ASP A 9 20.50 9.89 1.51
C ASP A 9 19.06 10.35 1.28
N ALA A 10 18.84 11.17 0.25
CA ALA A 10 17.50 11.63 -0.13
C ALA A 10 16.61 10.47 -0.58
N TYR A 11 17.18 9.53 -1.34
CA TYR A 11 16.49 8.30 -1.74
C TYR A 11 16.04 7.50 -0.51
N VAL A 12 16.96 7.18 0.40
CA VAL A 12 16.66 6.41 1.62
C VAL A 12 15.60 7.11 2.47
N MET A 13 15.72 8.42 2.68
CA MET A 13 14.75 9.19 3.45
C MET A 13 13.34 9.17 2.82
N GLY A 14 13.25 9.23 1.49
CA GLY A 14 11.96 9.10 0.79
C GLY A 14 11.26 7.77 1.10
N TRP A 15 12.00 6.66 1.10
CA TRP A 15 11.43 5.34 1.42
C TRP A 15 11.10 5.16 2.90
N VAL A 16 11.87 5.77 3.81
CA VAL A 16 11.52 5.81 5.25
C VAL A 16 10.18 6.52 5.44
N VAL A 17 10.00 7.69 4.82
CA VAL A 17 8.74 8.44 4.89
C VAL A 17 7.59 7.61 4.31
N GLN A 18 7.80 6.97 3.16
CA GLN A 18 6.77 6.14 2.55
C GLN A 18 6.42 4.92 3.43
N MET A 19 7.41 4.30 4.10
CA MET A 19 7.17 3.21 5.04
C MET A 19 6.30 3.65 6.22
N ILE A 20 6.61 4.79 6.82
CA ILE A 20 5.80 5.39 7.90
C ILE A 20 4.38 5.67 7.40
N ALA A 21 4.23 6.22 6.20
CA ALA A 21 2.92 6.50 5.61
C ALA A 21 2.08 5.23 5.42
N MET A 22 2.68 4.14 4.90
CA MET A 22 1.97 2.87 4.69
C MET A 22 1.59 2.18 6.01
N LEU A 23 2.46 2.24 7.02
CA LEU A 23 2.14 1.74 8.36
C LEU A 23 1.02 2.55 9.01
N THR A 24 1.06 3.88 8.90
CA THR A 24 0.03 4.77 9.45
C THR A 24 -1.33 4.51 8.79
N LEU A 25 -1.34 4.42 7.46
CA LEU A 25 -2.54 4.08 6.70
C LEU A 25 -3.09 2.71 7.12
N SER A 26 -2.22 1.70 7.25
CA SER A 26 -2.63 0.38 7.73
C SER A 26 -3.22 0.42 9.13
N GLY A 27 -2.69 1.26 10.03
CA GLY A 27 -3.24 1.47 11.36
C GLY A 27 -4.67 2.04 11.33
N VAL A 28 -4.93 3.00 10.43
CA VAL A 28 -6.28 3.56 10.21
C VAL A 28 -7.25 2.47 9.70
N LEU A 29 -6.80 1.65 8.75
CA LEU A 29 -7.61 0.54 8.21
C LEU A 29 -7.86 -0.55 9.27
N ALA A 30 -6.86 -0.88 10.08
CA ALA A 30 -7.00 -1.83 11.18
C ALA A 30 -8.03 -1.33 12.20
N GLY A 31 -7.93 -0.05 12.59
CA GLY A 31 -8.91 0.61 13.45
C GLY A 31 -10.31 0.59 12.83
N THR A 32 -10.42 0.70 11.50
CA THR A 32 -11.69 0.66 10.77
C THR A 32 -12.33 -0.72 10.83
N ALA A 33 -11.57 -1.78 10.54
CA ALA A 33 -12.03 -3.16 10.68
C ALA A 33 -12.41 -3.47 12.14
N TRP A 34 -11.66 -2.97 13.12
CA TRP A 34 -11.99 -3.18 14.52
C TRP A 34 -13.39 -2.70 14.89
N GLN A 35 -13.90 -1.63 14.28
CA GLN A 35 -15.26 -1.12 14.52
C GLN A 35 -16.36 -2.05 14.00
N THR A 36 -16.04 -2.94 13.07
CA THR A 36 -17.03 -3.81 12.42
C THR A 36 -17.06 -5.22 13.01
N ARG A 37 -16.15 -5.54 13.93
CA ARG A 37 -15.92 -6.89 14.49
C ARG A 37 -17.16 -7.53 15.12
N GLU A 38 -17.98 -6.75 15.81
CA GLU A 38 -19.18 -7.27 16.50
C GLU A 38 -20.31 -7.55 15.52
N SER A 39 -20.41 -6.76 14.45
CA SER A 39 -21.47 -6.90 13.46
C SER A 39 -21.20 -7.98 12.40
N HIS A 40 -19.94 -8.14 11.99
CA HIS A 40 -19.51 -9.05 10.93
C HIS A 40 -18.10 -9.62 11.26
N PRO A 41 -18.00 -10.52 12.26
CA PRO A 41 -16.71 -10.99 12.77
C PRO A 41 -15.87 -11.69 11.70
N LEU A 42 -16.47 -12.57 10.88
CA LEU A 42 -15.75 -13.30 9.84
C LEU A 42 -15.20 -12.37 8.75
N SER A 43 -16.05 -11.48 8.22
CA SER A 43 -15.64 -10.50 7.19
C SER A 43 -14.51 -9.61 7.71
N THR A 44 -14.62 -9.17 8.97
CA THR A 44 -13.62 -8.35 9.64
C THR A 44 -12.31 -9.09 9.83
N PHE A 45 -12.36 -10.37 10.23
CA PHE A 45 -11.18 -11.20 10.41
C PHE A 45 -10.42 -11.39 9.09
N VAL A 46 -11.12 -11.78 8.02
CA VAL A 46 -10.52 -11.96 6.69
C VAL A 46 -9.97 -10.64 6.15
N ALA A 47 -10.68 -9.52 6.37
CA ALA A 47 -10.18 -8.19 6.02
C ALA A 47 -8.88 -7.88 6.79
N GLY A 48 -8.82 -8.20 8.08
CA GLY A 48 -7.61 -8.07 8.89
C GLY A 48 -6.44 -8.90 8.35
N THR A 49 -6.69 -10.13 7.87
CA THR A 49 -5.66 -10.95 7.21
C THR A 49 -5.17 -10.31 5.92
N ALA A 50 -6.07 -9.83 5.05
CA ALA A 50 -5.69 -9.12 3.83
C ALA A 50 -4.84 -7.87 4.16
N LEU A 51 -5.24 -7.12 5.19
CA LEU A 51 -4.50 -5.96 5.66
C LEU A 51 -3.09 -6.31 6.15
N LEU A 52 -2.93 -7.44 6.87
CA LEU A 52 -1.61 -7.90 7.31
C LEU A 52 -0.72 -8.28 6.12
N ILE A 53 -1.27 -8.94 5.11
CA ILE A 53 -0.55 -9.26 3.87
C ILE A 53 -0.14 -7.95 3.17
N ALA A 54 -1.01 -6.94 3.15
CA ALA A 54 -0.68 -5.63 2.59
C ALA A 54 0.50 -4.98 3.32
N VAL A 55 0.48 -4.97 4.66
CA VAL A 55 1.56 -4.43 5.48
C VAL A 55 2.89 -5.10 5.14
N VAL A 56 2.93 -6.43 5.09
CA VAL A 56 4.14 -7.17 4.74
C VAL A 56 4.59 -6.85 3.32
N SER A 57 3.64 -6.79 2.37
CA SER A 57 3.91 -6.48 0.97
C SER A 57 4.47 -5.07 0.78
N PHE A 58 4.10 -4.09 1.61
CA PHE A 58 4.73 -2.77 1.60
C PHE A 58 6.08 -2.77 2.34
N ILE A 59 6.21 -3.40 3.50
CA ILE A 59 7.46 -3.33 4.27
C ILE A 59 8.64 -3.93 3.49
N ILE A 60 8.45 -5.08 2.84
CA ILE A 60 9.51 -5.79 2.10
C ILE A 60 10.23 -4.88 1.09
N PRO A 61 9.56 -4.30 0.07
CA PRO A 61 10.22 -3.46 -0.92
C PRO A 61 10.84 -2.20 -0.28
N LYS A 62 10.17 -1.56 0.69
CA LYS A 62 10.75 -0.35 1.32
C LYS A 62 11.99 -0.67 2.15
N PHE A 63 12.03 -1.82 2.83
CA PHE A 63 13.25 -2.28 3.51
C PHE A 63 14.37 -2.58 2.51
N ILE A 64 14.05 -3.23 1.38
CA ILE A 64 15.00 -3.45 0.28
C ILE A 64 15.57 -2.12 -0.24
N ALA A 65 14.74 -1.09 -0.40
CA ALA A 65 15.21 0.23 -0.82
C ALA A 65 16.14 0.88 0.19
N ILE A 66 15.86 0.76 1.49
CA ILE A 66 16.69 1.39 2.52
C ILE A 66 18.01 0.64 2.71
N TRP A 67 18.01 -0.68 2.60
CA TRP A 67 19.15 -1.52 2.95
C TRP A 67 19.91 -2.05 1.74
N SER A 68 19.24 -2.78 0.85
CA SER A 68 19.89 -3.56 -0.20
C SER A 68 20.30 -2.73 -1.42
N ILE A 69 19.42 -1.84 -1.89
CA ILE A 69 19.67 -1.04 -3.11
C ILE A 69 20.92 -0.14 -2.96
N PRO A 70 21.16 0.57 -1.84
CA PRO A 70 22.39 1.34 -1.64
C PRO A 70 23.64 0.47 -1.76
N GLN A 71 23.63 -0.73 -1.19
CA GLN A 71 24.75 -1.67 -1.26
C GLN A 71 24.98 -2.18 -2.69
N MET A 72 23.91 -2.43 -3.45
CA MET A 72 24.01 -2.83 -4.86
C MET A 72 24.67 -1.75 -5.72
N VAL A 73 24.31 -0.48 -5.51
CA VAL A 73 24.92 0.63 -6.23
C VAL A 73 26.39 0.83 -5.86
N MET A 74 26.74 0.66 -4.59
CA MET A 74 28.14 0.68 -4.17
C MET A 74 28.92 -0.46 -4.82
N ALA A 75 28.39 -1.69 -4.79
CA ALA A 75 29.04 -2.87 -5.36
C ALA A 75 29.22 -2.77 -6.89
N SER A 76 28.24 -2.21 -7.61
CA SER A 76 28.33 -2.02 -9.07
C SER A 76 29.34 -0.94 -9.47
N SER A 77 29.60 0.04 -8.60
CA SER A 77 30.58 1.11 -8.85
C SER A 77 32.04 0.70 -8.59
N THR A 78 32.27 -0.48 -8.01
CA THR A 78 33.61 -1.00 -7.71
C THR A 78 34.04 -2.05 -8.75
N VAL A 79 35.35 -2.15 -9.01
CA VAL A 79 35.90 -3.26 -9.80
C VAL A 79 35.88 -4.53 -8.93
N SER A 80 34.75 -5.23 -8.97
CA SER A 80 34.54 -6.47 -8.22
C SER A 80 33.93 -7.56 -9.11
N ALA A 81 34.16 -8.83 -8.76
CA ALA A 81 33.52 -9.96 -9.45
C ALA A 81 31.98 -9.92 -9.36
N ASN A 82 31.43 -9.18 -8.39
CA ASN A 82 30.00 -9.08 -8.14
C ASN A 82 29.34 -7.87 -8.81
N ALA A 83 30.10 -6.99 -9.48
CA ALA A 83 29.57 -5.75 -10.05
C ALA A 83 28.44 -5.99 -11.07
N ALA A 84 28.61 -6.98 -11.96
CA ALA A 84 27.60 -7.35 -12.94
C ALA A 84 26.33 -7.94 -12.30
N VAL A 85 26.48 -8.73 -11.23
CA VAL A 85 25.35 -9.30 -10.48
C VAL A 85 24.60 -8.20 -9.74
N ALA A 86 25.31 -7.25 -9.14
CA ALA A 86 24.71 -6.12 -8.44
C ALA A 86 23.87 -5.24 -9.38
N GLU A 87 24.32 -5.02 -10.61
CA GLU A 87 23.53 -4.30 -11.63
C GLU A 87 22.22 -5.04 -11.96
N GLN A 88 22.28 -6.37 -12.18
CA GLN A 88 21.09 -7.16 -12.48
C GLN A 88 20.08 -7.16 -11.32
N LEU A 89 20.57 -7.30 -10.08
CA LEU A 89 19.74 -7.22 -8.88
C LEU A 89 19.12 -5.83 -8.72
N PHE A 90 19.87 -4.77 -9.01
CA PHE A 90 19.36 -3.40 -9.02
C PHE A 90 18.21 -3.24 -10.01
N GLN A 91 18.34 -3.77 -11.24
CA GLN A 91 17.26 -3.71 -12.24
C GLN A 91 16.01 -4.51 -11.80
N LEU A 92 16.20 -5.70 -11.22
CA LEU A 92 15.09 -6.51 -10.70
C LEU A 92 14.32 -5.81 -9.58
N LEU A 93 15.01 -5.00 -8.78
CA LEU A 93 14.47 -4.29 -7.62
C LEU A 93 14.24 -2.79 -7.89
N ASN A 94 14.28 -2.38 -9.16
CA ASN A 94 14.18 -0.98 -9.53
C ASN A 94 12.75 -0.46 -9.37
N PRO A 95 12.49 0.49 -8.45
CA PRO A 95 11.15 1.00 -8.17
C PRO A 95 10.52 1.77 -9.34
N SER A 96 11.32 2.19 -10.33
CA SER A 96 10.82 2.92 -11.50
C SER A 96 10.32 2.01 -12.63
N LEU A 97 10.53 0.69 -12.53
CA LEU A 97 10.05 -0.26 -13.52
C LEU A 97 8.76 -0.91 -13.04
N SER A 98 7.65 -0.71 -13.76
CA SER A 98 6.34 -1.24 -13.37
C SER A 98 6.30 -2.75 -13.21
N PHE A 99 7.16 -3.50 -13.90
CA PHE A 99 7.25 -4.96 -13.82
C PHE A 99 8.31 -5.48 -12.84
N SER A 100 9.04 -4.59 -12.16
CA SER A 100 10.06 -5.03 -11.20
C SER A 100 9.45 -5.85 -10.07
N LEU A 101 10.27 -6.66 -9.43
CA LEU A 101 9.84 -7.38 -8.22
C LEU A 101 9.48 -6.37 -7.12
N PHE A 102 10.18 -5.24 -7.08
CA PHE A 102 9.89 -4.14 -6.15
C PHE A 102 8.45 -3.61 -6.31
N THR A 103 8.09 -3.17 -7.51
CA THR A 103 6.77 -2.61 -7.79
C THR A 103 5.67 -3.66 -7.69
N SER A 104 5.98 -4.92 -8.00
CA SER A 104 5.04 -6.03 -7.85
C SER A 104 4.57 -6.20 -6.41
N PHE A 105 5.48 -6.07 -5.42
CA PHE A 105 5.10 -6.06 -4.01
C PHE A 105 4.22 -4.87 -3.63
N ASP A 106 4.48 -3.68 -4.18
CA ASP A 106 3.61 -2.52 -3.97
C ASP A 106 2.22 -2.74 -4.54
N TYR A 107 2.11 -3.28 -5.76
CA TYR A 107 0.81 -3.60 -6.36
C TYR A 107 0.06 -4.66 -5.59
N LEU A 108 0.75 -5.68 -5.06
CA LEU A 108 0.16 -6.68 -4.17
C LEU A 108 -0.39 -6.01 -2.89
N GLY A 109 0.37 -5.10 -2.29
CA GLY A 109 -0.04 -4.36 -1.10
C GLY A 109 -1.33 -3.55 -1.34
N PHE A 110 -1.39 -2.82 -2.45
CA PHE A 110 -2.58 -2.05 -2.82
C PHE A 110 -3.76 -2.95 -3.20
N TRP A 111 -3.52 -4.07 -3.90
CA TRP A 111 -4.59 -5.02 -4.21
C TRP A 111 -5.18 -5.63 -2.93
N MET A 112 -4.34 -5.93 -1.94
CA MET A 112 -4.78 -6.37 -0.61
C MET A 112 -5.57 -5.30 0.16
N TYR A 113 -5.22 -4.03 0.04
CA TYR A 113 -6.10 -2.94 0.51
C TYR A 113 -7.44 -2.93 -0.23
N GLY A 114 -7.46 -3.31 -1.51
CA GLY A 114 -8.68 -3.41 -2.30
C GLY A 114 -9.57 -4.54 -1.80
N VAL A 115 -8.99 -5.72 -1.52
CA VAL A 115 -9.68 -6.85 -0.90
C VAL A 115 -10.22 -6.46 0.47
N PHE A 116 -9.41 -5.83 1.31
CA PHE A 116 -9.83 -5.26 2.59
C PHE A 116 -11.06 -4.36 2.41
N GLY A 117 -10.99 -3.41 1.48
CA GLY A 117 -12.03 -2.42 1.24
C GLY A 117 -13.38 -3.05 0.89
N LEU A 118 -13.38 -4.04 0.01
CA LEU A 118 -14.59 -4.77 -0.37
C LEU A 118 -15.19 -5.57 0.80
N LEU A 119 -14.35 -6.15 1.66
CA LEU A 119 -14.79 -6.95 2.81
C LEU A 119 -15.37 -6.08 3.94
N VAL A 120 -14.87 -4.85 4.13
CA VAL A 120 -15.36 -3.95 5.18
C VAL A 120 -16.45 -3.00 4.71
N ALA A 121 -16.64 -2.82 3.40
CA ALA A 121 -17.63 -1.90 2.84
C ALA A 121 -19.05 -2.15 3.39
N ARG A 122 -19.58 -3.37 3.22
CA ARG A 122 -20.93 -3.71 3.73
C ARG A 122 -21.06 -3.55 5.25
N PRO A 123 -20.12 -4.06 6.08
CA PRO A 123 -20.16 -3.83 7.52
C PRO A 123 -20.22 -2.36 7.94
N LEU A 124 -19.45 -1.48 7.28
CA LEU A 124 -19.40 -0.05 7.60
C LEU A 124 -20.73 0.68 7.37
N PHE A 125 -21.61 0.17 6.49
CA PHE A 125 -22.94 0.75 6.29
C PHE A 125 -23.86 0.66 7.52
N ARG A 126 -23.53 -0.17 8.52
CA ARG A 126 -24.28 -0.27 9.78
C ARG A 126 -23.89 0.79 10.81
N LEU A 127 -22.86 1.57 10.53
CA LEU A 127 -22.35 2.59 11.44
C LEU A 127 -22.90 3.98 11.06
N THR A 128 -22.16 5.03 11.39
CA THR A 128 -22.56 6.42 11.15
C THR A 128 -22.37 6.86 9.69
N LEU A 129 -22.86 8.05 9.34
CA LEU A 129 -22.67 8.63 7.99
C LEU A 129 -21.19 8.71 7.58
N SER A 130 -20.27 9.05 8.48
CA SER A 130 -18.85 9.13 8.11
C SER A 130 -18.28 7.76 7.78
N ALA A 131 -18.69 6.70 8.49
CA ALA A 131 -18.31 5.33 8.15
C ALA A 131 -18.93 4.87 6.80
N LYS A 132 -20.14 5.32 6.46
CA LYS A 132 -20.75 5.08 5.14
C LYS A 132 -19.94 5.73 4.01
N ILE A 133 -19.43 6.94 4.23
CA ILE A 133 -18.54 7.62 3.27
C ILE A 133 -17.23 6.82 3.10
N ALA A 134 -16.64 6.36 4.21
CA ALA A 134 -15.47 5.49 4.17
C ALA A 134 -15.75 4.20 3.38
N ALA A 135 -16.92 3.60 3.58
CA ALA A 135 -17.35 2.39 2.88
C ALA A 135 -17.39 2.57 1.36
N VAL A 136 -17.95 3.69 0.88
CA VAL A 136 -18.00 4.01 -0.55
C VAL A 136 -16.61 4.21 -1.12
N GLY A 137 -15.74 4.97 -0.42
CA GLY A 137 -14.36 5.19 -0.87
C GLY A 137 -13.55 3.89 -0.95
N LEU A 138 -13.66 3.03 0.07
CA LEU A 138 -13.00 1.72 0.11
C LEU A 138 -13.54 0.75 -0.95
N ALA A 139 -14.86 0.73 -1.16
CA ALA A 139 -15.48 -0.12 -2.18
C ALA A 139 -15.07 0.31 -3.58
N LEU A 140 -15.06 1.61 -3.87
CA LEU A 140 -14.64 2.14 -5.16
C LEU A 140 -13.16 1.86 -5.43
N PHE A 141 -12.30 2.12 -4.43
CA PHE A 141 -10.88 1.76 -4.52
C PHE A 141 -10.71 0.27 -4.80
N GLY A 142 -11.37 -0.60 -4.03
CA GLY A 142 -11.27 -2.04 -4.19
C GLY A 142 -11.73 -2.52 -5.56
N LEU A 143 -12.87 -2.03 -6.05
CA LEU A 143 -13.38 -2.38 -7.37
C LEU A 143 -12.43 -1.96 -8.49
N LEU A 144 -11.95 -0.72 -8.46
CA LEU A 144 -11.04 -0.19 -9.48
C LEU A 144 -9.71 -0.95 -9.48
N TYR A 145 -9.17 -1.29 -8.32
CA TYR A 145 -7.92 -2.06 -8.24
C TYR A 145 -8.08 -3.50 -8.76
N HIS A 146 -9.24 -4.13 -8.55
CA HIS A 146 -9.54 -5.43 -9.16
C HIS A 146 -9.70 -5.32 -10.68
N VAL A 147 -10.32 -4.24 -11.19
CA VAL A 147 -10.41 -3.97 -12.63
C VAL A 147 -9.02 -3.78 -13.23
N LEU A 148 -8.14 -3.01 -12.58
CA LEU A 148 -6.75 -2.85 -13.00
C LEU A 148 -6.03 -4.21 -13.03
N PHE A 149 -6.13 -4.99 -11.96
CA PHE A 149 -5.52 -6.32 -11.88
C PHE A 149 -5.99 -7.23 -13.02
N ALA A 150 -7.30 -7.31 -13.27
CA ALA A 150 -7.86 -8.08 -14.37
C ALA A 150 -7.40 -7.56 -15.74
N GLY A 151 -7.34 -6.23 -15.91
CA GLY A 151 -6.83 -5.59 -17.12
C GLY A 151 -5.38 -5.96 -17.41
N VAL A 152 -4.52 -6.01 -16.38
CA VAL A 152 -3.12 -6.47 -16.51
C VAL A 152 -3.06 -7.95 -16.87
N MET A 153 -3.80 -8.82 -16.17
CA MET A 153 -3.80 -10.27 -16.45
C MET A 153 -4.31 -10.64 -17.85
N THR A 154 -5.22 -9.83 -18.39
CA THR A 154 -5.79 -10.04 -19.72
C THR A 154 -5.00 -9.33 -20.83
N GLY A 155 -3.94 -8.59 -20.50
CA GLY A 155 -3.13 -7.82 -21.45
C GLY A 155 -3.84 -6.59 -22.02
N ASN A 156 -4.98 -6.18 -21.45
CA ASN A 156 -5.73 -4.99 -21.85
C ASN A 156 -5.15 -3.69 -21.28
N VAL A 157 -4.26 -3.78 -20.28
CA VAL A 157 -3.50 -2.66 -19.74
C VAL A 157 -2.05 -2.83 -20.14
N VAL A 158 -1.51 -1.86 -20.89
CA VAL A 158 -0.10 -1.86 -21.29
C VAL A 158 0.80 -1.58 -20.08
N THR A 159 2.01 -2.15 -20.09
CA THR A 159 2.93 -2.09 -18.94
C THR A 159 3.25 -0.67 -18.47
N ALA A 160 3.35 0.28 -19.41
CA ALA A 160 3.64 1.69 -19.11
C ALA A 160 2.54 2.38 -18.29
N ASP A 161 1.29 1.90 -18.37
CA ASP A 161 0.15 2.55 -17.73
C ASP A 161 -0.16 1.97 -16.34
N ILE A 162 0.43 0.81 -15.97
CA ILE A 162 0.14 0.13 -14.71
C ILE A 162 0.46 1.02 -13.51
N GLY A 163 1.66 1.63 -13.50
CA GLY A 163 2.10 2.53 -12.43
C GLY A 163 1.18 3.74 -12.26
N PRO A 164 0.97 4.55 -13.32
CA PRO A 164 0.06 5.69 -13.28
C PRO A 164 -1.37 5.33 -12.82
N TYR A 165 -1.93 4.21 -13.27
CA TYR A 165 -3.26 3.77 -12.82
C TYR A 165 -3.25 3.36 -11.34
N ALA A 166 -2.28 2.57 -10.90
CA ALA A 166 -2.17 2.15 -9.50
C ALA A 166 -2.04 3.35 -8.55
N GLU A 167 -1.17 4.31 -8.88
CA GLU A 167 -0.91 5.50 -8.08
C GLU A 167 -2.13 6.44 -8.02
N SER A 168 -2.77 6.70 -9.16
CA SER A 168 -3.94 7.57 -9.23
C SER A 168 -5.12 7.00 -8.43
N MET A 169 -5.32 5.67 -8.42
CA MET A 169 -6.33 5.03 -7.58
C MET A 169 -6.02 5.19 -6.08
N GLY A 170 -4.73 5.26 -5.70
CA GLY A 170 -4.31 5.45 -4.32
C GLY A 170 -4.89 6.70 -3.65
N ILE A 171 -5.21 7.75 -4.42
CA ILE A 171 -5.83 8.98 -3.88
C ILE A 171 -7.19 8.72 -3.22
N LEU A 172 -7.90 7.67 -3.67
CA LEU A 172 -9.20 7.29 -3.12
C LEU A 172 -9.09 6.84 -1.66
N LEU A 173 -7.91 6.39 -1.22
CA LEU A 173 -7.66 6.00 0.17
C LEU A 173 -7.64 7.20 1.14
N LEU A 174 -7.54 8.44 0.64
CA LEU A 174 -7.70 9.63 1.47
C LEU A 174 -9.14 9.79 1.98
N ILE A 175 -10.13 9.35 1.21
CA ILE A 175 -11.56 9.41 1.58
C ILE A 175 -11.82 8.62 2.87
N PRO A 176 -11.51 7.31 2.96
CA PRO A 176 -11.69 6.56 4.20
C PRO A 176 -10.81 7.07 5.34
N VAL A 177 -9.59 7.55 5.07
CA VAL A 177 -8.74 8.13 6.13
C VAL A 177 -9.42 9.33 6.80
N ILE A 178 -9.86 10.31 6.01
CA ILE A 178 -10.48 11.53 6.53
C ILE A 178 -11.81 11.22 7.22
N SER A 179 -12.64 10.40 6.59
CA SER A 179 -13.97 10.06 7.12
C SER A 179 -13.91 9.19 8.38
N MET A 180 -12.97 8.26 8.47
CA MET A 180 -12.75 7.46 9.68
C MET A 180 -12.09 8.27 10.79
N ALA A 181 -11.24 9.25 10.48
CA ALA A 181 -10.74 10.18 11.50
C ALA A 181 -11.89 10.95 12.18
N VAL A 182 -12.89 11.40 11.42
CA VAL A 182 -14.11 12.02 11.97
C VAL A 182 -14.90 11.02 12.81
N TYR A 183 -15.04 9.77 12.34
CA TYR A 183 -15.70 8.69 13.09
C TYR A 183 -15.02 8.46 14.44
N PHE A 184 -13.71 8.21 14.45
CA PHE A 184 -12.95 7.91 15.66
C PHE A 184 -12.99 9.07 16.65
N ARG A 185 -12.86 10.32 16.17
CA ARG A 185 -12.98 11.50 17.03
C ARG A 185 -14.33 11.59 17.73
N LYS A 186 -15.43 11.25 17.04
CA LYS A 186 -16.78 11.22 17.63
C LYS A 186 -16.93 10.09 18.63
N ALA A 187 -16.43 8.89 18.30
CA ALA A 187 -16.46 7.74 19.19
C ALA A 187 -15.72 8.02 20.52
N MET A 188 -14.50 8.56 20.46
CA MET A 188 -13.72 8.91 21.66
C MET A 188 -14.42 9.92 22.57
N LYS A 189 -15.10 10.93 21.98
CA LYS A 189 -15.85 11.92 22.76
C LYS A 189 -17.10 11.35 23.44
N ALA A 190 -17.67 10.27 22.90
CA ALA A 190 -18.80 9.59 23.51
C ALA A 190 -18.36 8.76 24.72
N THR A 191 -17.21 8.08 24.62
CA THR A 191 -16.65 7.25 25.70
C THR A 191 -16.12 8.07 26.89
N GLY A 192 -15.66 9.31 26.67
CA GLY A 192 -15.20 10.20 27.75
C GLY A 192 -16.31 10.97 28.49
N LYS A 193 -17.59 10.63 28.26
CA LYS A 193 -18.75 11.20 28.95
C LYS A 193 -19.41 10.23 29.95
N GLU A 194 -18.86 9.03 30.07
CA GLU A 194 -19.18 8.03 31.10
C GLU A 194 -18.20 8.17 32.27
#